data_AF-A0A928HPL6-F1
#
_entry.id   AF-A0A928HPL6-F1
#
_cell.length_a   1.000
_cell.length_b   1.000
_cell.length_c   1.000
_cell.angle_alpha   90.00
_cell.angle_beta   90.00
_cell.angle_gamma   90.00
#
_symmetry.space_group_name_H-M   'P 1'
#
loop_
_entity.id
_entity.type
_entity.pdbx_description
1 polymer ?
#
loop_
_entity_poly.entity_id
_entity_poly.type
_entity_poly.pdbx_seq_one_letter_code
_entity_poly.pdbx_strand_id
1 'polypeptide(L)'
;GTTLYELSAIGVPMVAVPVVENQAANARGVRELGVGLSLDDTRWATDDVARAVGLLGKSEDLRRELSRKARTVVDGLGARRVYEAVARIHPTSKKG
;
A
#
# COMPACT_ATOMS: atom_id res chain seq x y z
N GLY A 1 6.60 2.35 -1.89
CA GLY A 1 6.91 3.36 -0.84
C GLY A 1 6.20 2.97 0.45
N THR A 2 6.69 3.42 1.61
CA THR A 2 6.11 3.10 2.92
C THR A 2 4.70 3.66 3.10
N THR A 3 4.42 4.83 2.51
CA THR A 3 3.10 5.50 2.58
C THR A 3 1.94 4.62 2.13
N LEU A 4 2.13 3.74 1.13
CA LEU A 4 1.06 2.82 0.71
C LEU A 4 0.68 1.85 1.83
N TYR A 5 1.67 1.38 2.60
CA TYR A 5 1.43 0.51 3.76
C TYR A 5 0.82 1.29 4.92
N GLU A 6 1.27 2.53 5.18
CA GLU A 6 0.71 3.40 6.22
C GLU A 6 -0.78 3.67 5.96
N LEU A 7 -1.11 4.14 4.76
CA LEU A 7 -2.49 4.39 4.34
C LEU A 7 -3.33 3.12 4.38
N SER A 8 -2.75 1.97 4.01
CA SER A 8 -3.43 0.68 4.10
C SER A 8 -3.77 0.32 5.54
N ALA A 9 -2.80 0.46 6.46
CA ALA A 9 -2.96 0.15 7.87
C ALA A 9 -4.07 1.00 8.54
N ILE A 10 -4.16 2.29 8.19
CA ILE A 10 -5.22 3.17 8.73
C ILE A 10 -6.51 3.18 7.88
N GLY A 11 -6.52 2.45 6.75
CA GLY A 11 -7.68 2.33 5.87
C GLY A 11 -8.04 3.62 5.14
N VAL A 12 -7.07 4.43 4.76
CA VAL A 12 -7.31 5.64 3.93
C VAL A 12 -7.32 5.24 2.46
N PRO A 13 -8.41 5.49 1.71
CA PRO A 13 -8.44 5.28 0.27
C PRO A 13 -7.38 6.11 -0.44
N MET A 14 -6.73 5.54 -1.45
CA MET A 14 -5.57 6.16 -2.11
C MET A 14 -5.60 6.00 -3.63
N VAL A 15 -4.87 6.87 -4.31
CA VAL A 15 -4.48 6.71 -5.72
C VAL A 15 -2.97 6.56 -5.78
N ALA A 16 -2.47 5.41 -6.20
CA ALA A 16 -1.04 5.18 -6.40
C ALA A 16 -0.61 5.73 -7.77
N VAL A 17 0.31 6.69 -7.77
CA VAL A 17 0.81 7.36 -8.98
C VAL A 17 2.33 7.17 -9.04
N PRO A 18 2.83 6.24 -9.87
CA PRO A 18 4.28 6.03 -9.99
C PRO A 18 4.90 7.16 -10.81
N VAL A 19 5.88 7.84 -10.24
CA VAL A 19 6.62 8.93 -10.93
C VAL A 19 7.90 8.39 -11.59
N VAL A 20 8.41 7.27 -11.10
CA VAL A 20 9.60 6.58 -11.61
C VAL A 20 9.33 5.09 -11.74
N GLU A 21 10.04 4.40 -12.63
CA GLU A 21 9.73 3.02 -13.04
C GLU A 21 9.73 2.02 -11.87
N ASN A 22 10.62 2.21 -10.89
CA ASN A 22 10.71 1.33 -9.71
C ASN A 22 9.48 1.43 -8.78
N GLN A 23 8.55 2.35 -9.01
CA GLN A 23 7.31 2.47 -8.26
C GLN A 23 6.14 1.75 -8.94
N ALA A 24 6.24 1.41 -10.23
CA ALA A 24 5.13 0.85 -11.00
C ALA A 24 4.63 -0.48 -10.41
N ALA A 25 5.53 -1.32 -9.89
CA ALA A 25 5.16 -2.56 -9.21
C ALA A 25 4.31 -2.32 -7.95
N ASN A 26 4.63 -1.28 -7.17
CA ASN A 26 3.86 -0.92 -5.99
C ASN A 26 2.45 -0.41 -6.37
N ALA A 27 2.36 0.41 -7.43
CA ALA A 27 1.09 0.93 -7.93
C ALA A 27 0.18 -0.21 -8.41
N ARG A 28 0.70 -1.13 -9.21
CA ARG A 28 -0.03 -2.35 -9.62
C ARG A 28 -0.50 -3.18 -8.43
N GLY A 29 0.34 -3.37 -7.42
CA GLY A 29 -0.03 -4.07 -6.18
C GLY A 29 -1.22 -3.45 -5.47
N VAL A 30 -1.33 -2.12 -5.42
CA VAL A 30 -2.48 -1.41 -4.82
C VAL A 30 -3.78 -1.76 -5.55
N ARG A 31 -3.75 -1.80 -6.89
CA ARG A 31 -4.90 -2.18 -7.73
C ARG A 31 -5.25 -3.66 -7.56
N GLU A 32 -4.25 -4.54 -7.62
CA GLU A 32 -4.42 -6.00 -7.54
C GLU A 32 -4.97 -6.44 -6.19
N LEU A 33 -4.56 -5.80 -5.10
CA LEU A 33 -5.11 -6.03 -3.76
C LEU A 33 -6.48 -5.36 -3.55
N GLY A 34 -6.89 -4.47 -4.46
CA GLY A 34 -8.16 -3.75 -4.35
C GLY A 34 -8.21 -2.78 -3.17
N VAL A 35 -7.06 -2.21 -2.78
CA VAL A 35 -6.94 -1.30 -1.62
C VAL A 35 -6.86 0.17 -2.02
N GLY A 36 -6.78 0.44 -3.32
CA GLY A 36 -6.81 1.78 -3.89
C GLY A 36 -6.94 1.75 -5.42
N LEU A 37 -6.90 2.93 -6.03
CA LEU A 37 -6.75 3.09 -7.47
C LEU A 37 -5.26 3.22 -7.82
N SER A 38 -4.91 2.98 -9.08
CA SER A 38 -3.53 3.01 -9.57
C SER A 38 -3.46 3.61 -10.97
N LEU A 39 -2.39 4.33 -11.26
CA LEU A 39 -1.90 4.56 -12.62
C LEU A 39 -0.75 3.56 -12.84
N ASP A 40 -0.89 2.67 -13.81
CA ASP A 40 -0.12 1.41 -13.85
C ASP A 40 1.33 1.54 -14.37
N ASP A 41 1.67 2.68 -14.97
CA ASP A 41 3.01 3.02 -15.44
C ASP A 41 3.32 4.51 -15.23
N THR A 42 4.52 4.95 -15.63
CA THR A 42 5.00 6.34 -15.48
C THR A 42 4.48 7.31 -16.55
N ARG A 43 3.70 6.83 -17.53
CA ARG A 43 3.18 7.61 -18.66
C ARG A 43 1.71 7.97 -18.40
N TRP A 44 1.51 8.85 -17.43
CA TRP A 44 0.20 9.42 -17.11
C TRP A 44 0.17 10.92 -17.38
N ALA A 45 -1.03 11.45 -17.61
CA ALA A 45 -1.30 12.89 -17.68
C ALA A 45 -1.94 13.37 -16.37
N THR A 46 -1.88 14.68 -16.11
CA THR A 46 -2.54 15.30 -14.94
C THR A 46 -4.03 14.96 -14.86
N ASP A 47 -4.68 14.85 -16.02
CA ASP A 47 -6.10 14.50 -16.09
C ASP A 47 -6.40 13.06 -15.63
N ASP A 48 -5.44 12.13 -15.73
CA ASP A 48 -5.59 10.77 -15.19
C ASP A 48 -5.68 10.80 -13.66
N VAL A 49 -4.80 11.58 -13.03
CA VAL A 49 -4.81 11.80 -11.58
C VAL A 49 -6.11 12.48 -11.16
N ALA A 50 -6.53 13.54 -11.86
CA ALA A 50 -7.76 14.25 -11.57
C ALA A 50 -9.00 13.35 -11.70
N ARG A 51 -9.06 12.48 -12.71
CA ARG A 51 -10.13 11.49 -12.86
C ARG A 51 -10.15 10.49 -11.71
N ALA A 52 -9.01 9.92 -11.33
CA ALA A 52 -8.92 8.94 -10.25
C ALA A 52 -9.32 9.55 -8.90
N VAL A 53 -8.80 10.74 -8.57
CA VAL A 53 -9.18 11.47 -7.35
C VAL A 53 -10.66 11.86 -7.39
N GLY A 54 -11.16 12.32 -8.54
CA GLY A 54 -12.57 12.66 -8.73
C GLY A 54 -13.50 11.46 -8.53
N LEU A 55 -13.11 10.26 -8.98
CA LEU A 55 -13.86 9.03 -8.74
C LEU A 55 -13.97 8.72 -7.24
N LEU A 56 -12.85 8.79 -6.51
CA LEU A 56 -12.86 8.64 -5.06
C LEU A 56 -13.67 9.72 -4.36
N GLY A 57 -13.62 10.98 -4.83
CA GLY A 57 -14.38 12.08 -4.25
C GLY A 57 -15.90 11.92 -4.40
N LYS A 58 -16.36 11.38 -5.54
CA LYS A 58 -17.79 11.25 -5.87
C LYS A 58 -18.46 10.02 -5.28
N SER A 59 -17.71 8.97 -4.94
CA SER A 59 -18.29 7.69 -4.47
C SER A 59 -17.90 7.38 -3.02
N GLU A 60 -18.83 7.59 -2.10
CA GLU A 60 -18.65 7.17 -0.70
C GLU A 60 -18.54 5.65 -0.57
N ASP A 61 -19.35 4.90 -1.31
CA ASP A 61 -19.34 3.44 -1.27
C ASP A 61 -18.00 2.86 -1.70
N LEU A 62 -17.41 3.39 -2.78
CA LEU A 62 -16.08 3.01 -3.21
C LEU A 62 -15.04 3.31 -2.13
N ARG A 63 -15.08 4.50 -1.53
CA ARG A 63 -14.16 4.84 -0.41
C ARG A 63 -14.32 3.86 0.75
N ARG A 64 -15.55 3.52 1.13
CA ARG A 64 -15.83 2.57 2.22
C ARG A 64 -15.32 1.18 1.89
N GLU A 65 -15.52 0.72 0.65
CA GLU A 65 -15.03 -0.58 0.19
C GLU A 65 -13.50 -0.67 0.24
N LEU A 66 -12.82 0.29 -0.40
CA LEU A 66 -11.36 0.35 -0.43
C LEU A 66 -10.79 0.46 0.99
N SER A 67 -11.39 1.30 1.84
CA SER A 67 -11.01 1.48 3.24
C SER A 67 -11.11 0.18 4.04
N ARG A 68 -12.19 -0.62 3.84
CA ARG A 68 -12.35 -1.93 4.49
C ARG A 68 -11.27 -2.90 4.03
N LYS A 69 -11.02 -3.01 2.72
CA LYS A 69 -10.00 -3.91 2.15
C LYS A 69 -8.58 -3.51 2.56
N ALA A 70 -8.28 -2.22 2.57
CA ALA A 70 -6.99 -1.68 2.98
C ALA A 70 -6.56 -2.15 4.38
N ARG A 71 -7.48 -2.13 5.35
CA ARG A 71 -7.17 -2.57 6.73
C ARG A 71 -6.88 -4.07 6.87
N THR A 72 -7.14 -4.88 5.86
CA THR A 72 -6.91 -6.34 5.92
C THR A 72 -5.55 -6.74 5.35
N VAL A 73 -4.81 -5.86 4.70
CA VAL A 73 -3.56 -6.23 4.00
C VAL A 73 -2.29 -5.92 4.81
N VAL A 74 -2.38 -5.17 5.91
CA VAL A 74 -1.25 -4.89 6.82
C VAL A 74 -1.61 -5.34 8.23
N ASP A 75 -0.88 -6.33 8.75
CA ASP A 75 -1.15 -6.94 10.05
C ASP A 75 -0.29 -6.41 11.21
N GLY A 76 0.67 -5.52 10.92
CA GLY A 76 1.55 -4.91 11.92
C GLY A 76 2.60 -5.83 12.54
N LEU A 77 2.75 -7.07 12.07
CA LEU A 77 3.65 -8.07 12.69
C LEU A 77 5.03 -8.13 12.02
N GLY A 78 5.30 -7.27 11.04
CA GLY A 78 6.53 -7.27 10.24
C GLY A 78 7.81 -7.20 11.08
N ALA A 79 7.91 -6.24 12.01
CA ALA A 79 9.09 -6.06 12.85
C ALA A 79 9.38 -7.31 13.71
N ARG A 80 8.33 -7.90 14.32
CA ARG A 80 8.45 -9.14 15.10
C ARG A 80 8.96 -10.30 14.24
N ARG A 81 8.36 -10.50 13.05
CA ARG A 81 8.76 -11.58 12.14
C ARG A 81 10.20 -11.43 11.66
N VAL A 82 10.62 -10.20 11.37
CA VAL A 82 12.02 -9.91 10.99
C VAL A 82 12.95 -10.23 12.16
N TYR A 83 12.64 -9.78 13.38
CA TYR A 83 13.43 -10.11 14.56
C TYR A 83 13.57 -11.63 14.77
N GLU A 84 12.46 -12.37 14.75
CA GLU A 84 12.46 -13.81 14.91
C GLU A 84 13.28 -14.52 13.82
N ALA A 85 13.20 -14.07 12.57
CA ALA A 85 13.97 -14.64 11.46
C ALA A 85 15.48 -14.38 11.62
N VAL A 86 15.87 -13.15 11.96
CA VAL A 86 17.28 -12.77 12.18
C VAL A 86 17.86 -13.52 13.38
N ALA A 87 17.11 -13.61 14.49
CA ALA A 87 17.53 -14.34 15.69
C ALA A 87 17.74 -15.85 15.44
N ARG A 88 17.07 -16.46 14.46
CA ARG A 88 17.32 -17.85 14.05
C ARG A 88 18.62 -18.00 13.27
N ILE A 89 18.97 -17.03 12.42
CA ILE A 89 20.20 -17.06 11.60
C ILE A 89 21.43 -16.76 12.45
N HIS A 90 21.28 -15.87 13.43
CA HIS A 90 22.31 -15.54 14.39
C HIS A 90 21.74 -15.69 15.80
N PRO A 91 21.76 -16.91 16.37
CA PRO A 91 21.33 -17.13 17.74
C PRO A 91 22.21 -16.27 18.64
N THR A 92 21.63 -15.20 19.18
CA THR A 92 22.31 -14.45 20.22
C THR A 92 22.42 -15.38 21.41
N SER A 93 23.64 -15.83 21.73
CA SER A 93 23.87 -16.54 22.99
C SER A 93 23.29 -15.70 24.11
N LYS A 94 22.28 -16.24 24.81
CA LYS A 94 21.88 -15.70 26.11
C LYS A 94 23.13 -15.71 26.98
N LYS A 95 23.72 -14.53 27.22
CA LYS A 95 24.63 -14.33 28.35
C LYS A 95 23.75 -14.08 29.57
N GLY A 96 23.77 -15.02 30.51
CA GLY A 96 23.13 -14.91 31.83
C GLY A 96 21.77 -15.59 31.89
#